data_AF-A0A7Y7X9U1-F1
#
_entry.id   AF-A0A7Y7X9U1-F1
#
_cell.length_a   1.000
_cell.length_b   1.000
_cell.length_c   1.000
_cell.angle_alpha   90.00
_cell.angle_beta   90.00
_cell.angle_gamma   90.00
#
_symmetry.space_group_name_H-M   'P 1'
#
loop_
_entity.id
_entity.type
_entity.pdbx_description
1 polymer ?
#
loop_
_entity_poly.entity_id
_entity_poly.type
_entity_poly.pdbx_seq_one_letter_code
_entity_poly.pdbx_strand_id
1 'polypeptide(L)'
;MMLEELRGYRLGPAGEADSTFGQSGAARLQFPGCLSSQANDVVACADGKVLVALKVGFADGCRFGLARLHDDGAPDASFGDGGFVCGGFQVGVEAMASSVQLLADGRILLFGLHYLDEGHTLPGVARFDANGRLDPSFGDQGVKVLRLPGGLAEGPRDGWLPPGLPGVEACAGAVQEDGKILLIANHTYTFADYVGLLIRLQPDGTLDPTFNGRGFVVVRHLLMNSWLSCVRVQADGKILVGGSVNFPQLGLMVRYEPDGRLDHGFGDLGFLSFGFAGSSSQVTKLAAGNDGRLLCVGNRFSPMRGALQGFSSHGGTDFGFNDADTVLLDLDTPASLWADLLVQPDGSILVAGSTVMGFGSDFVLARYRADGRLDLDFAGGRGWVRTSLGHSLDTVTALAVQHDGRILVAGHSLFGSFRAVVLRYRG
;
A
#
# COMPACT_ATOMS: atom_id res chain seq x y z
N MET A 1 31.28 -33.46 30.27
CA MET A 1 31.56 -32.41 29.28
C MET A 1 30.82 -32.84 28.01
N MET A 2 29.55 -32.54 27.82
CA MET A 2 28.96 -31.22 27.68
C MET A 2 27.42 -31.39 27.80
N LEU A 3 26.84 -31.02 28.93
CA LEU A 3 25.40 -31.05 29.20
C LEU A 3 25.17 -30.02 30.31
N GLU A 4 25.29 -28.74 29.98
CA GLU A 4 24.87 -27.58 30.77
C GLU A 4 25.32 -26.30 30.07
N GLU A 5 24.52 -25.81 29.10
CA GLU A 5 24.43 -24.38 28.75
C GLU A 5 23.25 -24.14 27.78
N LEU A 6 22.03 -24.51 28.21
CA LEU A 6 20.80 -23.94 27.68
C LEU A 6 20.30 -22.93 28.72
N ARG A 7 20.89 -21.72 28.72
CA ARG A 7 20.27 -20.58 29.39
C ARG A 7 18.97 -20.26 28.65
N GLY A 8 17.87 -20.30 29.39
CA GLY A 8 16.52 -20.06 28.89
C GLY A 8 16.34 -18.67 28.30
N TYR A 9 16.51 -18.56 27.00
CA TYR A 9 15.88 -17.51 26.20
C TYR A 9 14.42 -17.90 26.00
N ARG A 10 13.55 -17.40 26.87
CA ARG A 10 12.12 -17.38 26.56
C ARG A 10 11.93 -16.27 25.52
N LEU A 11 11.82 -16.67 24.26
CA LEU A 11 11.55 -15.75 23.16
C LEU A 11 10.27 -14.96 23.49
N GLY A 12 10.31 -13.65 23.27
CA GLY A 12 9.21 -12.74 23.58
C GLY A 12 7.98 -13.02 22.70
N PRO A 13 6.80 -12.48 23.05
CA PRO A 13 5.57 -12.75 22.32
C PRO A 13 5.47 -11.98 20.98
N ALA A 14 6.55 -11.35 20.53
CA ALA A 14 6.59 -10.56 19.29
C ALA A 14 6.25 -11.45 18.09
N GLY A 15 5.32 -10.99 17.25
CA GLY A 15 4.80 -11.72 16.10
C GLY A 15 3.69 -12.73 16.42
N GLU A 16 3.32 -12.91 17.69
CA GLU A 16 2.10 -13.62 18.05
C GLU A 16 0.86 -12.75 17.77
N ALA A 17 -0.26 -13.39 17.42
CA ALA A 17 -1.54 -12.69 17.29
C ALA A 17 -1.96 -12.07 18.64
N ASP A 18 -2.41 -10.83 18.60
CA ASP A 18 -2.89 -10.12 19.78
C ASP A 18 -4.35 -10.45 20.06
N SER A 19 -4.60 -11.40 20.97
CA SER A 19 -5.94 -11.86 21.31
C SER A 19 -6.88 -10.79 21.89
N THR A 20 -6.36 -9.59 22.24
CA THR A 20 -7.18 -8.47 22.71
C THR A 20 -7.86 -7.67 21.58
N PHE A 21 -7.48 -7.93 20.33
CA PHE A 21 -8.02 -7.24 19.15
C PHE A 21 -9.08 -8.07 18.45
N GLY A 22 -10.28 -7.51 18.30
CA GLY A 22 -11.41 -8.16 17.65
C GLY A 22 -11.67 -9.56 18.22
N GLN A 23 -11.87 -10.53 17.34
CA GLN A 23 -11.99 -11.94 17.71
C GLN A 23 -10.66 -12.64 17.50
N SER A 24 -9.96 -12.93 18.61
CA SER A 24 -8.68 -13.67 18.60
C SER A 24 -7.58 -13.03 17.74
N GLY A 25 -7.49 -11.70 17.74
CA GLY A 25 -6.52 -10.95 16.95
C GLY A 25 -7.00 -10.52 15.57
N ALA A 26 -8.29 -10.72 15.26
CA ALA A 26 -8.87 -10.38 13.96
C ALA A 26 -10.14 -9.53 14.10
N ALA A 27 -10.13 -8.33 13.52
CA ALA A 27 -11.33 -7.51 13.32
C ALA A 27 -11.86 -7.71 11.90
N ARG A 28 -13.11 -8.17 11.76
CA ARG A 28 -13.77 -8.31 10.46
C ARG A 28 -14.64 -7.09 10.17
N LEU A 29 -14.54 -6.57 8.96
CA LEU A 29 -15.23 -5.35 8.54
C LEU A 29 -16.43 -5.69 7.68
N GLN A 30 -17.61 -5.61 8.28
CA GLN A 30 -18.88 -5.90 7.62
C GLN A 30 -19.76 -4.65 7.62
N PHE A 31 -19.95 -4.09 6.42
CA PHE A 31 -20.82 -2.95 6.21
C PHE A 31 -22.28 -3.42 6.20
N PRO A 32 -23.23 -2.62 6.71
CA PRO A 32 -24.65 -2.97 6.66
C PRO A 32 -25.11 -3.26 5.22
N GLY A 33 -25.65 -4.46 4.97
CA GLY A 33 -26.16 -4.86 3.65
C GLY A 33 -25.12 -5.23 2.60
N CYS A 34 -23.81 -5.22 2.91
CA CYS A 34 -22.79 -5.58 1.93
C CYS A 34 -22.79 -7.09 1.63
N LEU A 35 -22.51 -7.42 0.37
CA LEU A 35 -22.28 -8.79 -0.11
C LEU A 35 -20.79 -9.17 -0.03
N SER A 36 -19.91 -8.17 -0.12
CA SER A 36 -18.46 -8.35 -0.04
C SER A 36 -17.77 -7.10 0.52
N SER A 37 -16.62 -7.29 1.15
CA SER A 37 -15.75 -6.21 1.62
C SER A 37 -14.29 -6.59 1.42
N GLN A 38 -13.47 -5.61 1.03
CA GLN A 38 -12.04 -5.81 0.75
C GLN A 38 -11.26 -4.63 1.32
N ALA A 39 -10.37 -4.89 2.28
CA ALA A 39 -9.49 -3.85 2.80
C ALA A 39 -8.31 -3.67 1.84
N ASN A 40 -8.02 -2.42 1.50
CA ASN A 40 -6.95 -2.03 0.58
C ASN A 40 -5.83 -1.25 1.28
N ASP A 41 -6.14 -0.55 2.38
CA ASP A 41 -5.15 0.20 3.15
C ASP A 41 -5.54 0.33 4.63
N VAL A 42 -4.54 0.52 5.50
CA VAL A 42 -4.74 0.69 6.95
C VAL A 42 -3.80 1.74 7.52
N VAL A 43 -4.32 2.58 8.40
CA VAL A 43 -3.56 3.61 9.11
C VAL A 43 -3.82 3.49 10.62
N ALA A 44 -2.74 3.43 11.39
CA ALA A 44 -2.78 3.58 12.84
C ALA A 44 -2.77 5.07 13.20
N CYS A 45 -3.75 5.50 14.00
CA CYS A 45 -3.88 6.87 14.48
C CYS A 45 -3.13 7.05 15.81
N ALA A 46 -2.68 8.28 16.08
CA ALA A 46 -1.95 8.58 17.32
C ALA A 46 -2.80 8.41 18.60
N ASP A 47 -4.12 8.48 18.48
CA ASP A 47 -5.09 8.26 19.57
C ASP A 47 -5.45 6.78 19.79
N GLY A 48 -4.76 5.86 19.11
CA GLY A 48 -4.99 4.42 19.18
C GLY A 48 -6.09 3.92 18.24
N LYS A 49 -6.80 4.80 17.52
CA LYS A 49 -7.80 4.38 16.53
C LYS A 49 -7.14 3.81 15.28
N VAL A 50 -7.91 3.06 14.51
CA VAL A 50 -7.47 2.48 13.23
C VAL A 50 -8.41 2.94 12.12
N LEU A 51 -7.86 3.45 11.03
CA LEU A 51 -8.60 3.75 9.81
C LEU A 51 -8.32 2.68 8.75
N VAL A 52 -9.34 2.29 8.00
CA VAL A 52 -9.21 1.26 6.95
C VAL A 52 -9.92 1.74 5.69
N ALA A 53 -9.24 1.71 4.54
CA ALA A 53 -9.80 1.99 3.22
C ALA A 53 -10.29 0.68 2.56
N LEU A 54 -11.48 0.69 1.96
CA LEU A 54 -12.09 -0.51 1.42
C LEU A 54 -12.77 -0.34 0.05
N LYS A 55 -12.91 -1.47 -0.65
CA LYS A 55 -13.95 -1.70 -1.67
C LYS A 55 -15.08 -2.51 -1.04
N VAL A 56 -16.31 -2.02 -1.13
CA VAL A 56 -17.50 -2.66 -0.56
C VAL A 56 -18.49 -2.98 -1.67
N GLY A 57 -18.86 -4.24 -1.81
CA GLY A 57 -19.79 -4.71 -2.84
C GLY A 57 -21.22 -4.85 -2.32
N PHE A 58 -22.18 -4.38 -3.11
CA PHE A 58 -23.62 -4.51 -2.91
C PHE A 58 -24.28 -5.18 -4.12
N ALA A 59 -25.59 -5.42 -4.05
CA ALA A 59 -26.34 -6.00 -5.17
C ALA A 59 -26.39 -5.08 -6.41
N ASP A 60 -26.25 -3.77 -6.21
CA ASP A 60 -26.31 -2.72 -7.23
C ASP A 60 -24.92 -2.19 -7.65
N GLY A 61 -23.83 -2.79 -7.17
CA GLY A 61 -22.46 -2.42 -7.54
C GLY A 61 -21.54 -2.16 -6.34
N CYS A 62 -20.32 -1.70 -6.63
CA CYS A 62 -19.30 -1.42 -5.62
C CYS A 62 -19.29 0.05 -5.18
N ARG A 63 -18.94 0.29 -3.92
CA ARG A 63 -18.75 1.60 -3.29
C ARG A 63 -17.39 1.63 -2.61
N PHE A 64 -16.83 2.83 -2.44
CA PHE A 64 -15.72 2.99 -1.51
C PHE A 64 -16.23 2.81 -0.08
N GLY A 65 -15.37 2.27 0.78
CA GLY A 65 -15.59 2.18 2.21
C GLY A 65 -14.45 2.83 2.98
N LEU A 66 -14.78 3.45 4.11
CA LEU A 66 -13.84 3.93 5.11
C LEU A 66 -14.37 3.51 6.48
N ALA A 67 -13.61 2.69 7.19
CA ALA A 67 -13.97 2.24 8.54
C ALA A 67 -13.05 2.89 9.57
N ARG A 68 -13.59 3.22 10.74
CA ARG A 68 -12.80 3.58 11.92
C ARG A 68 -13.05 2.59 13.05
N LEU A 69 -11.97 2.05 13.61
CA LEU A 69 -12.01 1.12 14.73
C LEU A 69 -11.37 1.75 15.97
N HIS A 70 -11.82 1.31 17.14
CA HIS A 70 -11.13 1.49 18.40
C HIS A 70 -9.88 0.60 18.48
N ASP A 71 -9.07 0.83 19.52
CA ASP A 71 -7.86 0.03 19.78
C ASP A 71 -8.16 -1.44 20.11
N ASP A 72 -9.40 -1.79 20.46
CA ASP A 72 -9.83 -3.19 20.62
C ASP A 72 -10.33 -3.82 19.31
N GLY A 73 -10.32 -3.09 18.20
CA GLY A 73 -10.80 -3.54 16.90
C GLY A 73 -12.31 -3.47 16.70
N ALA A 74 -13.08 -2.98 17.67
CA ALA A 74 -14.50 -2.73 17.51
C ALA A 74 -14.74 -1.45 16.67
N PRO A 75 -15.79 -1.40 15.82
CA PRO A 75 -16.14 -0.17 15.09
C PRO A 75 -16.43 1.01 16.03
N ASP A 76 -15.87 2.17 15.72
CA ASP A 76 -16.10 3.41 16.47
C ASP A 76 -17.43 4.05 16.05
N ALA A 77 -18.50 3.78 16.81
CA ALA A 77 -19.85 4.24 16.51
C ALA A 77 -20.02 5.77 16.38
N SER A 78 -19.04 6.58 16.81
CA SER A 78 -19.05 8.03 16.61
C SER A 78 -18.63 8.47 15.20
N PHE A 79 -18.13 7.55 14.38
CA PHE A 79 -17.64 7.80 13.03
C PHE A 79 -18.65 7.37 11.98
N GLY A 80 -19.00 8.28 11.06
CA GLY A 80 -19.94 8.00 9.99
C GLY A 80 -21.25 7.40 10.50
N ASP A 81 -21.65 6.28 9.89
CA ASP A 81 -22.76 5.43 10.32
C ASP A 81 -22.23 4.20 11.06
N GLY A 82 -22.22 4.26 12.39
CA GLY A 82 -21.85 3.12 13.25
C GLY A 82 -20.40 2.63 13.09
N GLY A 83 -19.46 3.52 12.75
CA GLY A 83 -18.05 3.20 12.51
C GLY A 83 -17.67 3.15 11.03
N PHE A 84 -18.61 3.40 10.13
CA PHE A 84 -18.43 3.20 8.71
C PHE A 84 -18.89 4.40 7.88
N VAL A 85 -18.12 4.71 6.84
CA VAL A 85 -18.52 5.61 5.75
C VAL A 85 -18.50 4.80 4.47
N CYS A 86 -19.60 4.83 3.72
CA CYS A 86 -19.74 4.10 2.47
C CYS A 86 -20.33 5.04 1.42
N GLY A 87 -19.75 5.08 0.22
CA GLY A 87 -20.19 6.03 -0.80
C GLY A 87 -19.53 5.86 -2.16
N GLY A 88 -19.84 6.79 -3.06
CA GLY A 88 -19.21 6.92 -4.37
C GLY A 88 -18.65 8.33 -4.53
N PHE A 89 -17.73 8.51 -5.48
CA PHE A 89 -17.22 9.84 -5.79
C PHE A 89 -18.24 10.70 -6.57
N GLN A 90 -19.22 10.07 -7.18
CA GLN A 90 -20.40 10.70 -7.77
C GLN A 90 -21.62 9.82 -7.49
N VAL A 91 -22.79 10.44 -7.42
CA VAL A 91 -24.04 9.75 -7.15
C VAL A 91 -24.33 8.71 -8.25
N GLY A 92 -24.64 7.49 -7.83
CA GLY A 92 -25.01 6.40 -8.75
C GLY A 92 -23.85 5.72 -9.46
N VAL A 93 -22.61 6.17 -9.28
CA VAL A 93 -21.44 5.58 -9.93
C VAL A 93 -20.67 4.67 -8.97
N GLU A 94 -20.22 3.52 -9.48
CA GLU A 94 -19.41 2.61 -8.67
C GLU A 94 -18.05 3.23 -8.31
N ALA A 95 -17.52 2.82 -7.16
CA ALA A 95 -16.24 3.30 -6.68
C ALA A 95 -15.53 2.27 -5.81
N MET A 96 -14.25 2.49 -5.56
CA MET A 96 -13.51 1.85 -4.48
C MET A 96 -12.50 2.81 -3.86
N ALA A 97 -12.15 2.58 -2.59
CA ALA A 97 -11.00 3.23 -1.97
C ALA A 97 -9.76 2.34 -2.12
N SER A 98 -8.62 2.95 -2.44
CA SER A 98 -7.34 2.28 -2.62
C SER A 98 -6.35 2.61 -1.52
N SER A 99 -6.32 3.86 -1.04
CA SER A 99 -5.46 4.27 0.08
C SER A 99 -6.11 5.35 0.93
N VAL A 100 -5.69 5.46 2.19
CA VAL A 100 -6.18 6.46 3.14
C VAL A 100 -5.01 7.16 3.82
N GLN A 101 -5.16 8.46 4.06
CA GLN A 101 -4.17 9.25 4.77
C GLN A 101 -4.85 10.15 5.81
N LEU A 102 -4.37 10.08 7.06
CA LEU A 102 -4.74 11.02 8.11
C LEU A 102 -3.86 12.27 8.01
N LEU A 103 -4.47 13.43 7.92
CA LEU A 103 -3.79 14.73 7.92
C LEU A 103 -3.49 15.19 9.35
N ALA A 104 -2.50 16.06 9.51
CA ALA A 104 -2.08 16.60 10.80
C ALA A 104 -3.19 17.38 11.52
N ASP A 105 -4.17 17.92 10.79
CA ASP A 105 -5.32 18.64 11.33
C ASP A 105 -6.51 17.71 11.70
N GLY A 106 -6.33 16.39 11.57
CA GLY A 106 -7.34 15.38 11.86
C GLY A 106 -8.32 15.12 10.72
N ARG A 107 -8.21 15.81 9.58
CA ARG A 107 -8.98 15.45 8.36
C ARG A 107 -8.42 14.19 7.74
N ILE A 108 -9.25 13.50 6.97
CA ILE A 108 -8.92 12.23 6.34
C ILE A 108 -9.01 12.40 4.83
N LEU A 109 -7.97 12.03 4.10
CA LEU A 109 -7.99 11.89 2.65
C LEU A 109 -8.16 10.42 2.29
N LEU A 110 -9.10 10.15 1.39
CA LEU A 110 -9.36 8.84 0.81
C LEU A 110 -9.08 8.92 -0.69
N PHE A 111 -8.13 8.13 -1.15
CA PHE A 111 -7.82 7.97 -2.57
C PHE A 111 -8.51 6.71 -3.08
N GLY A 112 -8.93 6.73 -4.34
CA GLY A 112 -9.67 5.63 -4.91
C GLY A 112 -9.87 5.73 -6.40
N LEU A 113 -10.69 4.82 -6.91
CA LEU A 113 -11.09 4.80 -8.31
C LEU A 113 -12.59 4.99 -8.43
N HIS A 114 -12.98 5.87 -9.34
CA HIS A 114 -14.32 6.09 -9.84
C HIS A 114 -14.49 5.27 -11.12
N TYR A 115 -15.44 4.36 -11.16
CA TYR A 115 -15.61 3.44 -12.28
C TYR A 115 -16.57 4.04 -13.31
N LEU A 116 -16.03 4.52 -14.43
CA LEU A 116 -16.81 5.16 -15.49
C LEU A 116 -17.73 4.16 -16.19
N ASP A 117 -17.20 2.99 -16.51
CA ASP A 117 -17.86 1.89 -17.19
C ASP A 117 -17.15 0.56 -16.86
N GLU A 118 -17.43 -0.52 -17.59
CA GLU A 118 -16.82 -1.84 -17.37
C GLU A 118 -15.31 -1.91 -17.68
N GLY A 119 -14.77 -0.97 -18.47
CA GLY A 119 -13.38 -0.96 -18.93
C GLY A 119 -12.55 0.21 -18.45
N HIS A 120 -13.16 1.27 -17.88
CA HIS A 120 -12.45 2.50 -17.55
C HIS A 120 -12.69 3.00 -16.13
N THR A 121 -11.64 3.59 -15.56
CA THR A 121 -11.63 4.21 -14.23
C THR A 121 -11.06 5.62 -14.28
N LEU A 122 -11.40 6.45 -13.30
CA LEU A 122 -10.76 7.73 -13.02
C LEU A 122 -10.27 7.77 -11.57
N PRO A 123 -9.16 8.45 -11.26
CA PRO A 123 -8.77 8.74 -9.90
C PRO A 123 -9.83 9.60 -9.19
N GLY A 124 -10.23 9.15 -8.00
CA GLY A 124 -11.09 9.88 -7.08
C GLY A 124 -10.35 10.20 -5.78
N VAL A 125 -10.58 11.40 -5.26
CA VAL A 125 -10.12 11.80 -3.92
C VAL A 125 -11.32 12.31 -3.14
N ALA A 126 -11.54 11.83 -1.93
CA ALA A 126 -12.53 12.38 -1.01
C ALA A 126 -11.83 12.88 0.25
N ARG A 127 -12.27 14.03 0.77
CA ARG A 127 -11.80 14.56 2.05
C ARG A 127 -12.93 14.51 3.06
N PHE A 128 -12.63 13.98 4.24
CA PHE A 128 -13.54 13.90 5.37
C PHE A 128 -13.00 14.68 6.56
N ASP A 129 -13.90 15.13 7.42
CA ASP A 129 -13.57 15.57 8.77
C ASP A 129 -13.20 14.37 9.67
N ALA A 130 -12.79 14.67 10.90
CA ALA A 130 -12.44 13.66 11.88
C ALA A 130 -13.62 12.73 12.27
N ASN A 131 -14.86 13.02 11.91
CA ASN A 131 -16.03 12.19 12.21
C ASN A 131 -16.57 11.46 10.96
N GLY A 132 -15.87 11.52 9.84
CA GLY A 132 -16.25 10.82 8.61
C GLY A 132 -17.30 11.55 7.77
N ARG A 133 -17.54 12.84 8.02
CA ARG A 133 -18.40 13.68 7.16
C ARG A 133 -17.56 14.30 6.06
N LEU A 134 -18.09 14.36 4.84
CA LEU A 134 -17.41 15.02 3.72
C LEU A 134 -17.11 16.49 4.06
N ASP A 135 -15.90 16.93 3.76
CA ASP A 135 -15.46 18.32 3.96
C ASP A 135 -15.88 19.17 2.76
N PRO A 136 -16.91 20.03 2.88
CA PRO A 136 -17.45 20.78 1.75
C PRO A 136 -16.48 21.81 1.15
N SER A 137 -15.36 22.10 1.82
CA SER A 137 -14.31 22.98 1.31
C SER A 137 -13.35 22.31 0.31
N PHE A 138 -13.50 21.01 0.05
CA PHE A 138 -12.65 20.25 -0.86
C PHE A 138 -13.39 19.90 -2.16
N GLY A 139 -12.78 20.22 -3.31
CA GLY A 139 -13.30 19.84 -4.61
C GLY A 139 -14.78 20.21 -4.80
N ASP A 140 -15.56 19.24 -5.26
CA ASP A 140 -17.02 19.29 -5.33
C ASP A 140 -17.61 18.69 -4.05
N GLN A 141 -17.89 19.55 -3.06
CA GLN A 141 -18.56 19.20 -1.79
C GLN A 141 -17.92 18.02 -1.04
N GLY A 142 -16.59 17.98 -0.98
CA GLY A 142 -15.81 16.93 -0.32
C GLY A 142 -15.16 15.93 -1.25
N VAL A 143 -15.43 16.01 -2.56
CA VAL A 143 -14.95 15.01 -3.53
C VAL A 143 -14.30 15.65 -4.76
N LYS A 144 -13.24 15.02 -5.27
CA LYS A 144 -12.61 15.33 -6.54
C LYS A 144 -12.54 14.07 -7.40
N VAL A 145 -13.34 14.01 -8.47
CA VAL A 145 -13.05 13.11 -9.60
C VAL A 145 -12.09 13.83 -10.54
N LEU A 146 -10.93 13.24 -10.76
CA LEU A 146 -9.87 13.86 -11.53
C LEU A 146 -10.03 13.56 -13.02
N ARG A 147 -9.97 14.60 -13.84
CA ARG A 147 -9.91 14.50 -15.30
C ARG A 147 -8.73 15.32 -15.79
N LEU A 148 -7.96 14.77 -16.73
CA LEU A 148 -6.83 15.44 -17.38
C LEU A 148 -7.10 15.60 -18.89
N PRO A 149 -6.45 16.57 -19.55
CA PRO A 149 -6.60 16.77 -20.99
C PRO A 149 -6.35 15.49 -21.79
N GLY A 150 -7.19 15.23 -22.80
CA GLY A 150 -7.06 14.06 -23.66
C GLY A 150 -7.37 12.72 -23.00
N GLY A 151 -8.11 12.71 -21.88
CA GLY A 151 -8.46 11.47 -21.18
C GLY A 151 -7.29 10.83 -20.44
N LEU A 152 -6.17 11.55 -20.23
CA LEU A 152 -4.96 10.98 -19.62
C LEU A 152 -5.19 10.42 -18.22
N ALA A 153 -6.18 10.90 -17.47
CA ALA A 153 -6.49 10.34 -16.16
C ALA A 153 -7.26 9.00 -16.23
N GLU A 154 -7.72 8.58 -17.41
CA GLU A 154 -8.50 7.34 -17.58
C GLU A 154 -7.58 6.14 -17.54
N GLY A 155 -7.81 5.25 -16.58
CA GLY A 155 -7.09 4.00 -16.42
C GLY A 155 -7.97 2.79 -16.76
N PRO A 156 -7.36 1.62 -16.97
CA PRO A 156 -8.14 0.40 -17.19
C PRO A 156 -8.88 -0.01 -15.92
N ARG A 157 -10.06 -0.58 -16.12
CA ARG A 157 -10.81 -1.34 -15.12
C ARG A 157 -10.65 -2.83 -15.44
N ASP A 158 -10.44 -3.64 -14.42
CA ASP A 158 -10.46 -5.09 -14.56
C ASP A 158 -11.46 -5.69 -13.57
N GLY A 159 -12.60 -6.14 -14.10
CA GLY A 159 -13.66 -6.75 -13.31
C GLY A 159 -13.36 -8.18 -12.83
N TRP A 160 -12.30 -8.82 -13.36
CA TRP A 160 -11.94 -10.21 -13.04
C TRP A 160 -10.80 -10.32 -12.04
N LEU A 161 -9.91 -9.33 -11.97
CA LEU A 161 -8.78 -9.38 -11.04
C LEU A 161 -9.24 -9.31 -9.58
N PRO A 162 -8.87 -10.28 -8.72
CA PRO A 162 -9.03 -10.14 -7.29
C PRO A 162 -8.16 -8.97 -6.79
N PRO A 163 -8.72 -8.01 -6.04
CA PRO A 163 -7.99 -6.94 -5.38
C PRO A 163 -6.82 -7.44 -4.52
N GLY A 164 -5.79 -6.61 -4.38
CA GLY A 164 -4.57 -6.96 -3.64
C GLY A 164 -3.48 -7.65 -4.47
N LEU A 165 -3.72 -7.91 -5.76
CA LEU A 165 -2.64 -8.01 -6.74
C LEU A 165 -2.24 -6.59 -7.17
N PRO A 166 -1.04 -6.10 -6.81
CA PRO A 166 -0.58 -4.79 -7.27
C PRO A 166 -0.46 -4.80 -8.80
N GLY A 167 -1.09 -3.83 -9.46
CA GLY A 167 -1.15 -3.78 -10.90
C GLY A 167 -2.32 -2.94 -11.39
N VAL A 168 -3.34 -3.57 -11.97
CA VAL A 168 -4.22 -2.92 -12.95
C VAL A 168 -5.04 -1.73 -12.43
N GLU A 169 -5.49 -1.76 -11.18
CA GLU A 169 -6.33 -0.71 -10.60
C GLU A 169 -5.61 0.05 -9.45
N ALA A 170 -4.48 0.70 -9.75
CA ALA A 170 -3.69 1.43 -8.76
C ALA A 170 -4.02 2.94 -8.69
N CYS A 171 -4.29 3.42 -7.48
CA CYS A 171 -4.44 4.85 -7.16
C CYS A 171 -3.89 5.11 -5.74
N ALA A 172 -2.58 5.26 -5.60
CA ALA A 172 -1.97 5.59 -4.31
C ALA A 172 -1.83 7.11 -4.17
N GLY A 173 -1.97 7.61 -2.94
CA GLY A 173 -1.81 9.03 -2.61
C GLY A 173 -0.72 9.31 -1.59
N ALA A 174 -0.24 10.55 -1.57
CA ALA A 174 0.64 11.10 -0.53
C ALA A 174 0.38 12.60 -0.39
N VAL A 175 0.86 13.21 0.69
CA VAL A 175 0.69 14.65 0.96
C VAL A 175 2.05 15.26 1.29
N GLN A 176 2.34 16.40 0.65
CA GLN A 176 3.54 17.21 0.94
C GLN A 176 3.32 18.06 2.19
N GLU A 177 4.39 18.56 2.81
CA GLU A 177 4.31 19.37 4.05
C GLU A 177 3.46 20.64 3.90
N ASP A 178 3.38 21.21 2.69
CA ASP A 178 2.56 22.38 2.37
C ASP A 178 1.08 22.04 2.15
N GLY A 179 0.68 20.79 2.38
CA GLY A 179 -0.68 20.30 2.23
C GLY A 179 -1.08 19.97 0.79
N LYS A 180 -0.18 20.12 -0.20
CA LYS A 180 -0.45 19.68 -1.57
C LYS A 180 -0.54 18.16 -1.63
N ILE A 181 -1.44 17.67 -2.47
CA ILE A 181 -1.83 16.28 -2.52
C ILE A 181 -1.26 15.66 -3.79
N LEU A 182 -0.48 14.60 -3.65
CA LEU A 182 0.04 13.79 -4.75
C LEU A 182 -0.82 12.54 -4.90
N LEU A 183 -1.02 12.12 -6.14
CA LEU A 183 -1.62 10.83 -6.46
C LEU A 183 -1.04 10.25 -7.74
N ILE A 184 -1.08 8.93 -7.85
CA ILE A 184 -0.71 8.21 -9.07
C ILE A 184 -1.94 7.73 -9.83
N ALA A 185 -1.79 7.63 -11.15
CA ALA A 185 -2.74 6.97 -12.04
C ALA A 185 -1.96 6.21 -13.13
N ASN A 186 -2.59 5.22 -13.76
CA ASN A 186 -2.02 4.53 -14.92
C ASN A 186 -2.98 4.68 -16.10
N HIS A 187 -2.47 5.11 -17.24
CA HIS A 187 -3.22 5.36 -18.46
C HIS A 187 -2.82 4.38 -19.55
N THR A 188 -3.82 3.86 -20.27
CA THR A 188 -3.62 2.93 -21.38
C THR A 188 -4.06 3.60 -22.67
N TYR A 189 -3.12 3.90 -23.58
CA TYR A 189 -3.43 4.40 -24.93
C TYR A 189 -3.91 3.26 -25.83
N THR A 190 -3.19 2.13 -25.76
CA THR A 190 -3.51 0.87 -26.45
C THR A 190 -3.02 -0.29 -25.58
N PHE A 191 -3.40 -1.53 -25.91
CA PHE A 191 -2.95 -2.71 -25.14
C PHE A 191 -1.41 -2.79 -24.97
N ALA A 192 -0.65 -2.29 -25.95
CA ALA A 192 0.81 -2.32 -25.93
C ALA A 192 1.47 -0.98 -25.54
N ASP A 193 0.68 0.06 -25.22
CA ASP A 193 1.18 1.41 -24.91
C ASP A 193 0.44 1.99 -23.70
N TYR A 194 1.16 2.11 -22.59
CA TYR A 194 0.64 2.61 -21.33
C TYR A 194 1.70 3.39 -20.54
N VAL A 195 1.23 4.28 -19.67
CA VAL A 195 2.06 5.18 -18.87
C VAL A 195 1.51 5.38 -17.46
N GLY A 196 2.45 5.48 -16.53
CA GLY A 196 2.25 6.07 -15.22
C GLY A 196 2.12 7.58 -15.26
N LEU A 197 1.26 8.11 -14.40
CA LEU A 197 1.11 9.54 -14.14
C LEU A 197 1.34 9.83 -12.67
N LEU A 198 2.16 10.83 -12.40
CA LEU A 198 2.24 11.48 -11.08
C LEU A 198 1.52 12.82 -11.17
N ILE A 199 0.51 13.02 -10.35
CA ILE A 199 -0.39 14.17 -10.43
C ILE A 199 -0.36 14.90 -9.09
N ARG A 200 -0.44 16.23 -9.12
CA ARG A 200 -0.54 17.05 -7.92
C ARG A 200 -1.78 17.93 -7.91
N LEU A 201 -2.50 17.90 -6.79
CA LEU A 201 -3.59 18.78 -6.47
C LEU A 201 -3.17 19.78 -5.39
N GLN A 202 -3.81 20.94 -5.40
CA GLN A 202 -3.80 21.87 -4.29
C GLN A 202 -4.54 21.29 -3.08
N PRO A 203 -4.34 21.85 -1.88
CA PRO A 203 -5.09 21.43 -0.69
C PRO A 203 -6.60 21.51 -0.86
N ASP A 204 -7.13 22.38 -1.72
CA ASP A 204 -8.57 22.48 -2.01
C ASP A 204 -9.08 21.45 -3.04
N GLY A 205 -8.21 20.58 -3.57
CA GLY A 205 -8.55 19.56 -4.57
C GLY A 205 -8.54 20.04 -6.03
N THR A 206 -8.18 21.30 -6.29
CA THR A 206 -7.93 21.79 -7.66
C THR A 206 -6.60 21.26 -8.20
N LEU A 207 -6.47 21.09 -9.52
CA LEU A 207 -5.21 20.66 -10.13
C LEU A 207 -4.15 21.77 -9.94
N ASP A 208 -2.94 21.43 -9.49
CA ASP A 208 -1.91 22.43 -9.23
C ASP A 208 -1.09 22.75 -10.50
N PRO A 209 -1.31 23.89 -11.18
CA PRO A 209 -0.60 24.20 -12.42
C PRO A 209 0.91 24.43 -12.23
N THR A 210 1.38 24.62 -11.00
CA THR A 210 2.81 24.84 -10.71
C THR A 210 3.61 23.55 -10.73
N PHE A 211 2.96 22.39 -10.58
CA PHE A 211 3.64 21.10 -10.62
C PHE A 211 4.03 20.73 -12.04
N ASN A 212 5.33 20.66 -12.33
CA ASN A 212 5.87 20.42 -13.66
C ASN A 212 5.25 21.34 -14.75
N GLY A 213 4.82 22.55 -14.35
CA GLY A 213 4.15 23.54 -15.20
C GLY A 213 2.76 23.16 -15.74
N ARG A 214 2.17 22.04 -15.32
CA ARG A 214 0.88 21.55 -15.85
C ARG A 214 0.01 20.73 -14.90
N GLY A 215 0.47 20.49 -13.67
CA GLY A 215 -0.23 19.68 -12.66
C GLY A 215 0.11 18.20 -12.66
N PHE A 216 0.89 17.72 -13.62
CA PHE A 216 1.25 16.31 -13.66
C PHE A 216 2.53 16.05 -14.47
N VAL A 217 3.08 14.86 -14.24
CA VAL A 217 4.21 14.28 -14.96
C VAL A 217 3.75 12.98 -15.60
N VAL A 218 4.11 12.79 -16.87
CA VAL A 218 4.04 11.48 -17.53
C VAL A 218 5.35 10.77 -17.24
N VAL A 219 5.28 9.71 -16.44
CA VAL A 219 6.47 8.97 -16.00
C VAL A 219 6.87 8.02 -17.12
N ARG A 220 7.87 8.36 -17.93
CA ARG A 220 8.33 7.50 -19.03
C ARG A 220 9.82 7.69 -19.23
N HIS A 221 10.54 6.57 -19.38
CA HIS A 221 11.99 6.57 -19.60
C HIS A 221 12.32 5.76 -20.84
N LEU A 222 13.16 6.30 -21.73
CA LEU A 222 13.66 5.62 -22.94
C LEU A 222 12.56 4.93 -23.78
N LEU A 223 11.39 5.57 -23.92
CA LEU A 223 10.22 5.03 -24.63
C LEU A 223 9.63 3.74 -24.05
N MET A 224 10.03 3.34 -22.84
CA MET A 224 9.48 2.19 -22.15
C MET A 224 8.14 2.55 -21.50
N ASN A 225 7.19 1.62 -21.54
CA ASN A 225 5.94 1.74 -20.79
C ASN A 225 6.24 1.65 -19.30
N SER A 226 5.51 2.42 -18.49
CA SER A 226 5.64 2.44 -17.05
C SER A 226 4.29 2.17 -16.40
N TRP A 227 4.34 1.54 -15.24
CA TRP A 227 3.17 1.24 -14.43
C TRP A 227 3.48 1.57 -12.98
N LEU A 228 2.76 2.50 -12.37
CA LEU A 228 3.03 2.97 -11.00
C LEU A 228 2.17 2.20 -10.00
N SER A 229 2.78 1.87 -8.86
CA SER A 229 2.15 1.16 -7.75
C SER A 229 2.09 2.00 -6.48
N CYS A 230 3.07 2.88 -6.26
CA CYS A 230 3.14 3.68 -5.05
C CYS A 230 3.82 5.04 -5.26
N VAL A 231 3.55 5.96 -4.35
CA VAL A 231 4.19 7.28 -4.24
C VAL A 231 4.53 7.55 -2.78
N ARG A 232 5.66 8.18 -2.51
CA ARG A 232 6.10 8.59 -1.18
C ARG A 232 6.78 9.95 -1.25
N VAL A 233 6.46 10.82 -0.30
CA VAL A 233 7.20 12.08 -0.07
C VAL A 233 8.32 11.79 0.92
N GLN A 234 9.54 12.21 0.59
CA GLN A 234 10.72 12.11 1.45
C GLN A 234 10.79 13.30 2.41
N ALA A 235 11.57 13.17 3.48
CA ALA A 235 11.74 14.23 4.48
C ALA A 235 12.37 15.52 3.94
N ASP A 236 13.11 15.45 2.82
CA ASP A 236 13.65 16.62 2.11
C ASP A 236 12.66 17.22 1.10
N GLY A 237 11.42 16.74 1.08
CA GLY A 237 10.35 17.17 0.18
C GLY A 237 10.38 16.53 -1.21
N LYS A 238 11.44 15.77 -1.56
CA LYS A 238 11.49 15.04 -2.83
C LYS A 238 10.41 13.97 -2.89
N ILE A 239 10.01 13.62 -4.11
CA ILE A 239 8.92 12.68 -4.36
C ILE A 239 9.51 11.43 -5.00
N LEU A 240 9.34 10.29 -4.36
CA LEU A 240 9.75 8.98 -4.87
C LEU A 240 8.53 8.20 -5.34
N VAL A 241 8.60 7.66 -6.56
CA VAL A 241 7.54 6.87 -7.18
C VAL A 241 8.08 5.48 -7.49
N GLY A 242 7.29 4.44 -7.21
CA GLY A 242 7.65 3.05 -7.43
C GLY A 242 6.66 2.33 -8.33
N GLY A 243 7.14 1.34 -9.08
CA GLY A 243 6.31 0.54 -9.98
C GLY A 243 7.10 -0.44 -10.84
N SER A 244 6.74 -0.56 -12.12
CA SER A 244 7.48 -1.31 -13.12
C SER A 244 7.65 -0.56 -14.44
N VAL A 245 8.68 -0.91 -15.20
CA VAL A 245 8.82 -0.59 -16.63
C VAL A 245 8.77 -1.86 -17.46
N ASN A 246 8.36 -1.77 -18.72
CA ASN A 246 8.23 -2.93 -19.62
C ASN A 246 9.30 -3.00 -20.71
N PHE A 247 9.47 -4.21 -21.26
CA PHE A 247 10.43 -4.58 -22.32
C PHE A 247 11.93 -4.54 -21.90
N PRO A 248 12.38 -5.38 -20.95
CA PRO A 248 11.65 -6.39 -20.17
C PRO A 248 10.94 -5.78 -18.94
N GLN A 249 10.06 -6.54 -18.28
CA GLN A 249 9.40 -6.06 -17.07
C GLN A 249 10.41 -6.00 -15.90
N LEU A 250 10.72 -4.79 -15.43
CA LEU A 250 11.66 -4.54 -14.34
C LEU A 250 11.02 -3.64 -13.28
N GLY A 251 11.49 -3.76 -12.04
CA GLY A 251 11.16 -2.80 -10.99
C GLY A 251 11.61 -1.40 -11.37
N LEU A 252 10.78 -0.42 -11.07
CA LEU A 252 10.99 0.99 -11.35
C LEU A 252 11.01 1.79 -10.05
N MET A 253 11.99 2.66 -9.90
CA MET A 253 11.99 3.78 -8.96
C MET A 253 12.32 5.06 -9.70
N VAL A 254 11.57 6.13 -9.43
CA VAL A 254 11.79 7.44 -10.05
C VAL A 254 11.72 8.52 -8.98
N ARG A 255 12.65 9.47 -9.00
CA ARG A 255 12.66 10.58 -8.05
C ARG A 255 12.46 11.92 -8.73
N TYR A 256 11.59 12.73 -8.13
CA TYR A 256 11.28 14.09 -8.55
C TYR A 256 11.61 15.07 -7.42
N GLU A 257 11.96 16.28 -7.82
CA GLU A 257 11.98 17.45 -6.95
C GLU A 257 10.56 17.77 -6.43
N PRO A 258 10.44 18.55 -5.34
CA PRO A 258 9.14 18.88 -4.76
C PRO A 258 8.18 19.55 -5.74
N ASP A 259 8.67 20.19 -6.81
CA ASP A 259 7.88 20.86 -7.86
C ASP A 259 7.53 19.96 -9.05
N GLY A 260 7.95 18.69 -9.05
CA GLY A 260 7.67 17.73 -10.10
C GLY A 260 8.69 17.70 -11.23
N ARG A 261 9.77 18.47 -11.15
CA ARG A 261 10.94 18.31 -12.04
C ARG A 261 11.68 17.03 -11.69
N LEU A 262 12.27 16.38 -12.67
CA LEU A 262 13.03 15.14 -12.44
C LEU A 262 14.32 15.42 -11.67
N ASP A 263 14.63 14.62 -10.65
CA ASP A 263 15.89 14.75 -9.90
C ASP A 263 17.00 13.99 -10.64
N HIS A 264 17.81 14.72 -11.41
CA HIS A 264 18.91 14.13 -12.18
C HIS A 264 20.06 13.57 -11.34
N GLY A 265 20.09 13.81 -10.03
CA GLY A 265 21.07 13.24 -9.10
C GLY A 265 20.71 11.84 -8.59
N PHE A 266 19.55 11.30 -8.96
CA PHE A 266 19.09 9.97 -8.58
C PHE A 266 19.25 8.95 -9.70
N GLY A 267 19.89 7.81 -9.44
CA GLY A 267 20.04 6.74 -10.43
C GLY A 267 20.60 7.22 -11.77
N ASP A 268 19.99 6.77 -12.86
CA ASP A 268 20.23 7.24 -14.22
C ASP A 268 19.29 8.41 -14.53
N LEU A 269 19.78 9.64 -14.31
CA LEU A 269 19.07 10.89 -14.62
C LEU A 269 17.67 11.02 -13.99
N GLY A 270 17.44 10.41 -12.84
CA GLY A 270 16.17 10.40 -12.09
C GLY A 270 15.44 9.07 -12.11
N PHE A 271 15.90 8.10 -12.91
CA PHE A 271 15.31 6.79 -13.06
C PHE A 271 16.22 5.69 -12.53
N LEU A 272 15.61 4.66 -11.96
CA LEU A 272 16.28 3.44 -11.56
C LEU A 272 15.41 2.24 -11.98
N SER A 273 15.97 1.39 -12.84
CA SER A 273 15.33 0.16 -13.30
C SER A 273 16.18 -1.04 -12.90
N PHE A 274 15.57 -2.05 -12.28
CA PHE A 274 16.31 -3.18 -11.73
C PHE A 274 15.46 -4.45 -11.66
N GLY A 275 16.12 -5.60 -11.63
CA GLY A 275 15.50 -6.90 -11.40
C GLY A 275 15.84 -7.43 -10.01
N PHE A 276 14.83 -7.85 -9.23
CA PHE A 276 15.08 -8.58 -7.99
C PHE A 276 15.80 -9.91 -8.28
N ALA A 277 17.01 -10.07 -7.74
CA ALA A 277 17.90 -11.18 -8.09
C ALA A 277 18.00 -11.44 -9.61
N GLY A 278 18.08 -10.35 -10.41
CA GLY A 278 18.20 -10.41 -11.87
C GLY A 278 16.95 -10.89 -12.62
N SER A 279 15.82 -11.07 -11.93
CA SER A 279 14.57 -11.55 -12.55
C SER A 279 13.63 -10.40 -12.92
N SER A 280 12.69 -10.69 -13.85
CA SER A 280 11.54 -9.82 -14.10
C SER A 280 10.81 -9.50 -12.80
N SER A 281 10.44 -8.24 -12.61
CA SER A 281 9.91 -7.76 -11.33
C SER A 281 9.07 -6.50 -11.39
N GLN A 282 8.39 -6.20 -10.29
CA GLN A 282 7.71 -4.93 -10.04
C GLN A 282 7.95 -4.49 -8.59
N VAL A 283 8.05 -3.17 -8.38
CA VAL A 283 8.01 -2.57 -7.04
C VAL A 283 6.56 -2.34 -6.62
N THR A 284 6.20 -2.77 -5.42
CA THR A 284 4.85 -2.61 -4.86
C THR A 284 4.80 -1.48 -3.85
N LYS A 285 5.84 -1.34 -3.01
CA LYS A 285 5.90 -0.29 -2.00
C LYS A 285 7.34 0.16 -1.75
N LEU A 286 7.46 1.44 -1.36
CA LEU A 286 8.70 2.12 -1.00
C LEU A 286 8.67 2.57 0.46
N ALA A 287 9.83 2.49 1.12
CA ALA A 287 10.07 3.09 2.43
C ALA A 287 11.44 3.79 2.51
N ALA A 288 11.55 4.73 3.45
CA ALA A 288 12.81 5.33 3.83
C ALA A 288 13.29 4.67 5.12
N GLY A 289 14.56 4.26 5.16
CA GLY A 289 15.22 3.86 6.40
C GLY A 289 15.72 5.07 7.20
N ASN A 290 16.07 4.84 8.47
CA ASN A 290 16.42 5.90 9.42
C ASN A 290 17.76 6.61 9.12
N ASP A 291 18.60 6.03 8.26
CA ASP A 291 19.90 6.55 7.84
C ASP A 291 19.87 7.17 6.42
N GLY A 292 18.68 7.39 5.87
CA GLY A 292 18.49 7.90 4.52
C GLY A 292 18.56 6.84 3.42
N ARG A 293 18.77 5.55 3.75
CA ARG A 293 18.64 4.47 2.78
C ARG A 293 17.20 4.40 2.24
N LEU A 294 17.07 3.96 1.00
CA LEU A 294 15.79 3.66 0.39
C LEU A 294 15.56 2.15 0.46
N LEU A 295 14.37 1.74 0.85
CA LEU A 295 13.96 0.35 0.88
C LEU A 295 12.77 0.16 -0.04
N CYS A 296 12.71 -0.98 -0.72
CA CYS A 296 11.54 -1.35 -1.48
C CYS A 296 11.18 -2.82 -1.26
N VAL A 297 9.89 -3.11 -1.37
CA VAL A 297 9.41 -4.47 -1.59
C VAL A 297 8.72 -4.56 -2.94
N GLY A 298 8.66 -5.78 -3.43
CA GLY A 298 7.99 -6.07 -4.67
C GLY A 298 7.98 -7.55 -4.98
N ASN A 299 7.62 -7.86 -6.21
CA ASN A 299 7.44 -9.23 -6.66
C ASN A 299 8.38 -9.51 -7.82
N ARG A 300 9.06 -10.67 -7.78
CA ARG A 300 9.73 -11.25 -8.94
C ARG A 300 8.88 -12.37 -9.53
N PHE A 301 9.05 -12.66 -10.83
CA PHE A 301 8.16 -13.57 -11.56
C PHE A 301 8.79 -14.90 -12.00
N SER A 302 10.06 -15.17 -11.68
CA SER A 302 10.73 -16.41 -12.12
C SER A 302 11.80 -16.88 -11.12
N PRO A 303 11.43 -17.68 -10.09
CA PRO A 303 10.07 -18.03 -9.67
C PRO A 303 9.32 -16.86 -9.01
N MET A 304 8.00 -17.01 -8.84
CA MET A 304 7.14 -16.01 -8.20
C MET A 304 7.43 -15.88 -6.70
N ARG A 305 8.10 -14.81 -6.27
CA ARG A 305 8.51 -14.59 -4.88
C ARG A 305 8.38 -13.11 -4.52
N GLY A 306 8.03 -12.84 -3.26
CA GLY A 306 8.22 -11.53 -2.66
C GLY A 306 9.70 -11.24 -2.46
N ALA A 307 10.13 -10.03 -2.74
CA ALA A 307 11.50 -9.56 -2.60
C ALA A 307 11.58 -8.25 -1.80
N LEU A 308 12.60 -8.12 -0.96
CA LEU A 308 12.98 -6.90 -0.25
C LEU A 308 14.39 -6.49 -0.69
N GLN A 309 14.60 -5.21 -0.95
CA GLN A 309 15.91 -4.69 -1.35
C GLN A 309 16.15 -3.28 -0.80
N GLY A 310 17.40 -3.02 -0.42
CA GLY A 310 17.90 -1.72 0.00
C GLY A 310 18.75 -1.04 -1.07
N PHE A 311 18.68 0.28 -1.09
CA PHE A 311 19.40 1.17 -1.98
C PHE A 311 19.93 2.35 -1.19
N SER A 312 21.04 2.92 -1.65
CA SER A 312 21.52 4.20 -1.17
C SER A 312 20.47 5.31 -1.42
N SER A 313 20.61 6.42 -0.72
CA SER A 313 19.77 7.60 -0.92
C SER A 313 19.80 8.14 -2.35
N HIS A 314 20.79 7.78 -3.18
CA HIS A 314 20.89 8.22 -4.57
C HIS A 314 20.55 7.12 -5.59
N GLY A 315 19.99 5.99 -5.14
CA GLY A 315 19.56 4.90 -6.03
C GLY A 315 20.67 3.93 -6.46
N GLY A 316 21.89 4.10 -5.95
CA GLY A 316 22.95 3.09 -6.06
C GLY A 316 22.76 1.91 -5.10
N THR A 317 23.51 0.83 -5.30
CA THR A 317 23.55 -0.36 -4.43
C THR A 317 23.87 0.00 -2.97
N ASP A 318 23.13 -0.59 -2.03
CA ASP A 318 23.44 -0.52 -0.59
C ASP A 318 24.21 -1.77 -0.15
N PHE A 319 25.54 -1.64 0.00
CA PHE A 319 26.40 -2.73 0.49
C PHE A 319 26.22 -3.03 1.99
N GLY A 320 25.58 -2.13 2.75
CA GLY A 320 25.25 -2.34 4.15
C GLY A 320 23.91 -3.05 4.36
N PHE A 321 23.20 -3.40 3.30
CA PHE A 321 21.91 -4.08 3.35
C PHE A 321 22.02 -5.45 2.70
N ASN A 322 21.86 -6.49 3.50
CA ASN A 322 21.88 -7.90 3.09
C ASN A 322 23.04 -8.22 2.12
N ASP A 323 24.23 -7.69 2.41
CA ASP A 323 25.45 -7.88 1.60
C ASP A 323 25.26 -7.51 0.11
N ALA A 324 24.43 -6.48 -0.16
CA ALA A 324 23.98 -6.01 -1.48
C ALA A 324 23.04 -6.96 -2.25
N ASP A 325 22.65 -8.07 -1.66
CA ASP A 325 21.76 -9.05 -2.29
C ASP A 325 20.29 -8.75 -2.03
N THR A 326 19.43 -9.16 -2.97
CA THR A 326 17.99 -9.17 -2.76
C THR A 326 17.62 -10.17 -1.67
N VAL A 327 16.81 -9.74 -0.70
CA VAL A 327 16.26 -10.60 0.33
C VAL A 327 15.06 -11.36 -0.26
N LEU A 328 15.17 -12.68 -0.34
CA LEU A 328 14.09 -13.59 -0.71
C LEU A 328 13.81 -14.51 0.48
N LEU A 329 12.63 -14.36 1.08
CA LEU A 329 12.24 -15.20 2.22
C LEU A 329 11.77 -16.57 1.72
N ASP A 330 12.35 -17.64 2.26
CA ASP A 330 11.82 -18.98 2.11
C ASP A 330 10.68 -19.20 3.11
N LEU A 331 9.51 -19.54 2.58
CA LEU A 331 8.27 -19.72 3.32
C LEU A 331 7.78 -21.18 3.26
N ASP A 332 8.62 -22.09 2.76
CA ASP A 332 8.25 -23.48 2.45
C ASP A 332 7.06 -23.56 1.47
N THR A 333 6.92 -22.57 0.59
CA THR A 333 5.87 -22.49 -0.44
C THR A 333 6.46 -22.33 -1.82
N PRO A 334 5.73 -22.73 -2.89
CA PRO A 334 6.21 -22.53 -4.26
C PRO A 334 6.22 -21.05 -4.66
N ALA A 335 5.36 -20.22 -4.04
CA ALA A 335 5.28 -18.80 -4.36
C ALA A 335 4.81 -17.92 -3.19
N SER A 336 5.19 -16.64 -3.27
CA SER A 336 4.80 -15.59 -2.33
C SER A 336 4.81 -14.23 -3.01
N LEU A 337 4.11 -13.26 -2.43
CA LEU A 337 4.06 -11.86 -2.88
C LEU A 337 4.18 -10.93 -1.68
N TRP A 338 4.84 -9.79 -1.84
CA TRP A 338 4.87 -8.71 -0.85
C TRP A 338 3.97 -7.55 -1.26
N ALA A 339 3.11 -7.14 -0.32
CA ALA A 339 2.16 -6.06 -0.51
C ALA A 339 2.66 -4.75 0.07
N ASP A 340 3.23 -4.78 1.29
CA ASP A 340 3.60 -3.58 2.02
C ASP A 340 4.89 -3.74 2.83
N LEU A 341 5.56 -2.62 3.11
CA LEU A 341 6.69 -2.53 4.04
C LEU A 341 6.60 -1.29 4.92
N LEU A 342 7.12 -1.41 6.14
CA LEU A 342 7.25 -0.32 7.09
C LEU A 342 8.57 -0.43 7.85
N VAL A 343 9.23 0.71 8.06
CA VAL A 343 10.43 0.82 8.90
C VAL A 343 10.02 1.37 10.25
N GLN A 344 10.35 0.67 11.32
CA GLN A 344 10.08 1.07 12.69
C GLN A 344 11.12 2.10 13.20
N PRO A 345 10.84 2.85 14.27
CA PRO A 345 11.78 3.85 14.80
C PRO A 345 13.14 3.30 15.24
N ASP A 346 13.22 2.02 15.62
CA ASP A 346 14.48 1.34 15.97
C ASP A 346 15.28 0.87 14.74
N GLY A 347 14.73 1.06 13.53
CA GLY A 347 15.31 0.66 12.26
C GLY A 347 14.95 -0.75 11.83
N SER A 348 14.21 -1.52 12.64
CA SER A 348 13.66 -2.80 12.18
C SER A 348 12.65 -2.59 11.04
N ILE A 349 12.53 -3.60 10.18
CA ILE A 349 11.76 -3.53 8.95
C ILE A 349 10.70 -4.63 9.01
N LEU A 350 9.43 -4.23 8.91
CA LEU A 350 8.31 -5.14 8.80
C LEU A 350 7.88 -5.23 7.33
N VAL A 351 7.61 -6.44 6.87
CA VAL A 351 7.11 -6.72 5.53
C VAL A 351 5.91 -7.64 5.64
N ALA A 352 4.84 -7.32 4.90
CA ALA A 352 3.62 -8.12 4.90
C ALA A 352 3.19 -8.48 3.47
N GLY A 353 2.57 -9.65 3.32
CA GLY A 353 2.09 -10.16 2.04
C GLY A 353 1.42 -11.52 2.18
N SER A 354 1.39 -12.27 1.09
CA SER A 354 0.68 -13.56 1.04
C SER A 354 1.52 -14.67 0.45
N THR A 355 1.32 -15.89 0.93
CA THR A 355 1.73 -17.09 0.19
C THR A 355 0.82 -17.27 -1.02
N VAL A 356 1.31 -17.83 -2.11
CA VAL A 356 0.44 -18.27 -3.21
C VAL A 356 0.53 -19.78 -3.33
N MET A 357 -0.53 -20.48 -2.96
CA MET A 357 -0.66 -21.93 -3.13
C MET A 357 -1.89 -22.22 -4.01
N GLY A 358 -1.84 -23.28 -4.81
CA GLY A 358 -2.82 -23.51 -5.88
C GLY A 358 -4.30 -23.48 -5.45
N PHE A 359 -4.62 -23.78 -4.17
CA PHE A 359 -5.98 -23.76 -3.64
C PHE A 359 -6.13 -22.97 -2.33
N GLY A 360 -5.16 -22.12 -1.99
CA GLY A 360 -5.20 -21.34 -0.75
C GLY A 360 -4.05 -20.33 -0.67
N SER A 361 -4.27 -19.25 0.04
CA SER A 361 -3.22 -18.29 0.40
C SER A 361 -3.40 -17.89 1.85
N ASP A 362 -2.29 -17.72 2.55
CA ASP A 362 -2.26 -17.28 3.94
C ASP A 362 -1.52 -15.95 4.04
N PHE A 363 -1.85 -15.17 5.06
CA PHE A 363 -1.15 -13.94 5.40
C PHE A 363 0.25 -14.28 5.92
N VAL A 364 1.22 -13.45 5.56
CA VAL A 364 2.59 -13.55 6.03
C VAL A 364 3.04 -12.18 6.54
N LEU A 365 3.62 -12.17 7.73
CA LEU A 365 4.30 -11.02 8.31
C LEU A 365 5.72 -11.44 8.70
N ALA A 366 6.72 -10.72 8.20
CA ALA A 366 8.12 -10.96 8.48
C ALA A 366 8.77 -9.70 9.08
N ARG A 367 9.73 -9.90 9.99
CA ARG A 367 10.56 -8.82 10.53
C ARG A 367 12.02 -9.03 10.17
N TYR A 368 12.66 -7.96 9.72
CA TYR A 368 14.08 -7.90 9.42
C TYR A 368 14.73 -6.83 10.29
N ARG A 369 16.02 -6.99 10.55
CA ARG A 369 16.85 -5.95 11.15
C ARG A 369 17.13 -4.84 10.13
N ALA A 370 17.65 -3.71 10.60
CA ALA A 370 18.01 -2.58 9.75
C ALA A 370 19.00 -2.97 8.63
N ASP A 371 19.86 -3.97 8.87
CA ASP A 371 20.81 -4.51 7.90
C ASP A 371 20.19 -5.46 6.86
N GLY A 372 18.87 -5.66 6.88
CA GLY A 372 18.14 -6.52 5.95
C GLY A 372 18.16 -8.00 6.30
N ARG A 373 18.86 -8.41 7.37
CA ARG A 373 18.85 -9.81 7.82
C ARG A 373 17.59 -10.12 8.61
N LEU A 374 17.07 -11.33 8.44
CA LEU A 374 15.88 -11.80 9.15
C LEU A 374 16.07 -11.71 10.67
N ASP A 375 15.07 -11.15 11.36
CA ASP A 375 15.10 -10.98 12.81
C ASP A 375 14.60 -12.25 13.51
N LEU A 376 15.51 -13.06 14.02
CA LEU A 376 15.18 -14.32 14.69
C LEU A 376 14.61 -14.12 16.11
N ASP A 377 14.62 -12.91 16.66
CA ASP A 377 13.93 -12.63 17.93
C ASP A 377 12.40 -12.50 17.74
N PHE A 378 11.93 -12.39 16.49
CA PHE A 378 10.52 -12.33 16.12
C PHE A 378 9.92 -13.71 15.85
N ALA A 379 8.62 -13.85 16.16
CA ALA A 379 7.83 -15.05 15.91
C ALA A 379 8.47 -16.34 16.45
N GLY A 380 8.99 -16.28 17.69
CA GLY A 380 9.53 -17.44 18.38
C GLY A 380 10.72 -18.09 17.69
N GLY A 381 11.64 -17.31 17.11
CA GLY A 381 12.86 -17.84 16.49
C GLY A 381 12.80 -17.90 14.97
N ARG A 382 11.61 -17.72 14.38
CA ARG A 382 11.39 -17.91 12.94
C ARG A 382 11.64 -16.64 12.12
N GLY A 383 11.44 -15.47 12.72
CA GLY A 383 11.50 -14.17 12.06
C GLY A 383 10.32 -13.83 11.15
N TRP A 384 9.36 -14.74 11.03
CA TRP A 384 8.11 -14.53 10.33
C TRP A 384 6.99 -15.37 10.91
N VAL A 385 5.76 -14.89 10.74
CA VAL A 385 4.53 -15.59 11.11
C VAL A 385 3.65 -15.75 9.87
N ARG A 386 2.95 -16.87 9.82
CA ARG A 386 1.94 -17.17 8.79
C ARG A 386 0.60 -17.39 9.47
N THR A 387 -0.42 -16.69 9.02
CA THR A 387 -1.77 -16.75 9.59
C THR A 387 -2.75 -17.18 8.52
N SER A 388 -3.37 -18.34 8.74
CA SER A 388 -4.44 -18.86 7.87
C SER A 388 -5.79 -18.44 8.43
N LEU A 389 -6.67 -17.91 7.57
CA LEU A 389 -8.05 -17.56 7.93
C LEU A 389 -9.05 -18.67 7.57
N GLY A 390 -8.55 -19.85 7.24
CA GLY A 390 -9.31 -21.04 6.88
C GLY A 390 -9.02 -21.49 5.45
N HIS A 391 -9.97 -22.19 4.84
CA HIS A 391 -9.89 -22.58 3.44
C HIS A 391 -10.27 -21.41 2.54
N SER A 392 -9.39 -20.41 2.41
CA SER A 392 -9.63 -19.19 1.65
C SER A 392 -8.40 -18.78 0.85
N LEU A 393 -8.63 -17.89 -0.13
CA LEU A 393 -7.57 -17.11 -0.73
C LEU A 393 -7.42 -15.81 0.08
N ASP A 394 -6.50 -15.82 1.04
CA ASP A 394 -6.19 -14.67 1.89
C ASP A 394 -5.14 -13.76 1.22
N THR A 395 -5.49 -12.49 1.04
CA THR A 395 -4.63 -11.47 0.42
C THR A 395 -4.37 -10.33 1.39
N VAL A 396 -3.10 -10.06 1.67
CA VAL A 396 -2.65 -8.88 2.40
C VAL A 396 -2.56 -7.69 1.44
N THR A 397 -2.95 -6.51 1.92
CA THR A 397 -2.88 -5.27 1.13
C THR A 397 -2.06 -4.19 1.82
N ALA A 398 -2.06 -4.12 3.15
CA ALA A 398 -1.38 -3.04 3.87
C ALA A 398 -0.91 -3.42 5.28
N LEU A 399 0.04 -2.64 5.77
CA LEU A 399 0.69 -2.78 7.07
C LEU A 399 0.77 -1.42 7.78
N ALA A 400 0.44 -1.38 9.07
CA ALA A 400 0.66 -0.23 9.93
C ALA A 400 1.19 -0.65 11.31
N VAL A 401 1.82 0.29 12.03
CA VAL A 401 2.30 0.07 13.41
C VAL A 401 1.68 1.12 14.32
N GLN A 402 1.11 0.67 15.43
CA GLN A 402 0.56 1.52 16.48
C GLN A 402 1.68 2.09 17.36
N HIS A 403 1.39 3.16 18.10
CA HIS A 403 2.40 3.87 18.91
C HIS A 403 3.05 2.99 20.00
N ASP A 404 2.38 1.90 20.39
CA ASP A 404 2.81 0.94 21.41
C ASP A 404 3.59 -0.24 20.81
N GLY A 405 3.86 -0.19 19.51
CA GLY A 405 4.59 -1.21 18.76
C GLY A 405 3.73 -2.34 18.22
N ARG A 406 2.42 -2.39 18.51
CA ARG A 406 1.53 -3.40 17.91
C ARG A 406 1.43 -3.22 16.40
N ILE A 407 1.34 -4.34 15.69
CA ILE A 407 1.43 -4.38 14.23
C ILE A 407 0.04 -4.73 13.68
N LEU A 408 -0.47 -3.89 12.78
CA LEU A 408 -1.74 -4.09 12.08
C LEU A 408 -1.47 -4.55 10.66
N VAL A 409 -2.10 -5.64 10.24
CA VAL A 409 -2.05 -6.16 8.86
C VAL A 409 -3.46 -6.20 8.31
N ALA A 410 -3.72 -5.44 7.25
CA ALA A 410 -5.02 -5.39 6.60
C ALA A 410 -5.03 -6.19 5.30
N GLY A 411 -6.19 -6.74 4.98
CA GLY A 411 -6.41 -7.50 3.76
C GLY A 411 -7.82 -8.08 3.71
N HIS A 412 -7.96 -9.19 2.99
CA HIS A 412 -9.23 -9.88 2.88
C HIS A 412 -9.05 -11.38 2.69
N SER A 413 -10.07 -12.14 3.06
CA SER A 413 -10.20 -13.56 2.73
C SER A 413 -11.28 -13.77 1.67
N LEU A 414 -11.02 -14.66 0.72
CA LEU A 414 -12.00 -15.07 -0.28
C LEU A 414 -12.45 -16.52 -0.02
N PHE A 415 -13.69 -16.66 0.47
CA PHE A 415 -14.40 -17.93 0.58
C PHE A 415 -15.86 -17.73 0.17
N GLY A 416 -16.17 -17.97 -1.11
CA GLY A 416 -17.45 -17.63 -1.73
C GLY A 416 -17.58 -16.13 -2.01
N SER A 417 -17.38 -15.28 -1.00
CA SER A 417 -17.30 -13.82 -1.14
C SER A 417 -16.09 -13.25 -0.40
N PHE A 418 -15.64 -12.07 -0.82
CA PHE A 418 -14.56 -11.34 -0.15
C PHE A 418 -15.00 -10.80 1.21
N ARG A 419 -14.15 -10.96 2.23
CA ARG A 419 -14.36 -10.44 3.57
C ARG A 419 -13.12 -9.72 4.07
N ALA A 420 -13.26 -8.42 4.29
CA ALA A 420 -12.18 -7.59 4.81
C ALA A 420 -11.86 -7.94 6.26
N VAL A 421 -10.57 -7.94 6.57
CA VAL A 421 -10.03 -8.25 7.90
C VAL A 421 -8.84 -7.36 8.21
N VAL A 422 -8.73 -6.97 9.47
CA VAL A 422 -7.52 -6.41 10.05
C VAL A 422 -7.04 -7.37 11.13
N LEU A 423 -5.82 -7.87 10.98
CA LEU A 423 -5.14 -8.66 12.00
C LEU A 423 -4.25 -7.77 12.85
N ARG A 424 -4.15 -8.07 14.14
CA ARG A 424 -3.18 -7.44 15.02
C ARG A 424 -2.21 -8.45 15.59
N TYR A 425 -0.93 -8.09 15.56
CA TYR A 425 0.17 -8.85 16.12
C TYR A 425 0.88 -8.02 17.19
N ARG A 426 1.52 -8.72 18.13
CA ARG A 426 2.40 -8.09 19.11
C ARG A 426 3.71 -7.65 18.46
N GLY A 427 4.19 -6.46 18.84
CA GLY A 427 5.46 -5.89 18.41
C GLY A 427 6.68 -6.56 19.00
#